data_AF-A0A7D9JX43-F1
#
_entry.id   AF-A0A7D9JX43-F1
#
_cell.length_a   1.000
_cell.length_b   1.000
_cell.length_c   1.000
_cell.angle_alpha   90.00
_cell.angle_beta   90.00
_cell.angle_gamma   90.00
#
_symmetry.space_group_name_H-M   'P 1'
#
loop_
_entity.id
_entity.type
_entity.pdbx_description
1 polymer ?
#
loop_
_entity_poly.entity_id
_entity_poly.type
_entity_poly.pdbx_seq_one_letter_code
_entity_poly.pdbx_strand_id
1 'polypeptide(L)'
;MATASRTSVALPEIFSDGDMVLWLRKFELCAKANDWKDTDMLKRLPTLLSGKAFAIFERLAAETKEDFKVLTKALTEAFGGDENGKHLAMMAFRSRMRKPDEDIQVFAYNLEALLRRAMPNIEKGDRETLLKQQFVEGVSIELKRQLLQRPTLSYEETVTAGQQLDLAGQISSSQSVNEVNTSGGTHQTVVESPLVMQLMESVDILTRKVSELSQSVANVNAASVRNSPAGRRGPCYQCGRMGHIASECRSTSGNGRRMNQYRQRQTENYCFVCGQMGHFARECQFRFQSSINSQPRQGNDQGPTRF
;
A
#
# COMPACT_ATOMS: atom_id res chain seq x y z
N MET A 1 53.30 -10.47 31.58
CA MET A 1 51.97 -11.10 31.69
C MET A 1 50.93 -10.05 31.37
N ALA A 2 50.45 -10.02 30.13
CA ALA A 2 49.41 -9.08 29.73
C ALA A 2 48.05 -9.58 30.27
N THR A 3 47.45 -8.80 31.15
CA THR A 3 46.09 -9.03 31.64
C THR A 3 45.12 -8.83 30.46
N ALA A 4 44.54 -9.93 29.98
CA ALA A 4 43.51 -9.91 28.96
C ALA A 4 42.35 -9.03 29.44
N SER A 5 42.13 -7.93 28.73
CA SER A 5 41.01 -7.02 28.92
C SER A 5 39.71 -7.80 28.72
N ARG A 6 38.85 -7.83 29.74
CA ARG A 6 37.54 -8.50 29.71
C ARG A 6 36.72 -7.94 28.54
N THR A 7 36.63 -8.72 27.48
CA THR A 7 35.72 -8.49 26.37
C THR A 7 34.28 -8.44 26.90
N SER A 8 33.54 -7.41 26.51
CA SER A 8 32.12 -7.25 26.81
C SER A 8 31.36 -8.51 26.38
N VAL A 9 30.84 -9.26 27.36
CA VAL A 9 30.02 -10.47 27.13
C VAL A 9 28.74 -10.03 26.43
N ALA A 10 28.58 -10.39 25.15
CA ALA A 10 27.37 -10.11 24.40
C ALA A 10 26.23 -10.96 25.00
N LEU A 11 25.23 -10.34 25.60
CA LEU A 11 24.04 -11.01 26.15
C LEU A 11 22.80 -10.59 25.36
N PRO A 12 21.85 -11.51 25.13
CA PRO A 12 20.58 -11.12 24.53
C PRO A 12 19.73 -10.36 25.55
N GLU A 13 18.74 -9.62 25.06
CA GLU A 13 17.76 -8.94 25.91
C GLU A 13 16.91 -9.94 26.69
N ILE A 14 16.40 -9.50 27.84
CA ILE A 14 15.44 -10.27 28.63
C ILE A 14 14.18 -10.50 27.79
N PHE A 15 13.78 -11.75 27.66
CA PHE A 15 12.58 -12.14 26.92
C PHE A 15 11.37 -12.22 27.84
N SER A 16 10.25 -11.63 27.42
CA SER A 16 8.97 -11.73 28.14
C SER A 16 7.89 -12.34 27.27
N ASP A 17 7.77 -11.87 26.02
CA ASP A 17 6.90 -12.37 24.98
C ASP A 17 7.50 -12.14 23.57
N GLY A 18 6.73 -12.49 22.53
CA GLY A 18 7.10 -12.28 21.14
C GLY A 18 7.53 -13.56 20.41
N ASP A 19 8.44 -13.42 19.45
CA ASP A 19 8.95 -14.51 18.61
C ASP A 19 10.08 -15.26 19.36
N MET A 20 9.71 -16.30 20.09
CA MET A 20 10.63 -17.16 20.84
C MET A 20 11.71 -17.77 19.94
N VAL A 21 11.40 -18.11 18.68
CA VAL A 21 12.35 -18.72 17.75
C VAL A 21 13.44 -17.71 17.37
N LEU A 22 13.02 -16.48 17.05
CA LEU A 22 13.97 -15.40 16.75
C LEU A 22 14.84 -15.06 17.97
N TRP A 23 14.23 -15.00 19.15
CA TRP A 23 14.98 -14.73 20.38
C TRP A 23 15.98 -15.85 20.70
N LEU A 24 15.59 -17.12 20.59
CA LEU A 24 16.49 -18.26 20.78
C LEU A 24 17.66 -18.24 19.80
N ARG A 25 17.42 -17.85 18.54
CA ARG A 25 18.51 -17.65 17.57
C ARG A 25 19.49 -16.55 18.02
N LYS A 26 18.99 -15.42 18.56
CA LYS A 26 19.86 -14.36 19.13
C LYS A 26 20.62 -14.88 20.36
N PHE A 27 19.96 -15.66 21.22
CA PHE A 27 20.57 -16.31 22.38
C PHE A 27 21.70 -17.26 21.97
N GLU A 28 21.50 -18.10 20.96
CA GLU A 28 22.53 -19.02 20.44
C GLU A 28 23.71 -18.28 19.79
N LEU A 29 23.47 -17.15 19.12
CA LEU A 29 24.54 -16.29 18.62
C LEU A 29 25.38 -15.70 19.75
N CYS A 30 24.72 -15.23 20.82
CA CYS A 30 25.40 -14.79 22.04
C CYS A 30 26.16 -15.95 22.70
N ALA A 31 25.57 -17.13 22.81
CA ALA A 31 26.21 -18.32 23.36
C ALA A 31 27.50 -18.66 22.60
N LYS A 32 27.44 -18.64 21.26
CA LYS A 32 28.60 -18.87 20.40
C LYS A 32 29.68 -17.79 20.58
N ALA A 33 29.31 -16.52 20.72
CA ALA A 33 30.26 -15.42 20.93
C ALA A 33 30.96 -15.49 22.30
N ASN A 34 30.38 -16.20 23.26
CA ASN A 34 30.91 -16.36 24.61
C ASN A 34 31.37 -17.80 24.92
N ASP A 35 31.49 -18.65 23.89
CA ASP A 35 31.90 -20.05 24.00
C ASP A 35 31.10 -20.88 25.03
N TRP A 36 29.80 -20.59 25.17
CA TRP A 36 28.92 -21.32 26.08
C TRP A 36 28.65 -22.74 25.57
N LYS A 37 28.70 -23.70 26.48
CA LYS A 37 28.23 -25.06 26.25
C LYS A 37 26.76 -25.20 26.66
N ASP A 38 26.12 -26.31 26.31
CA ASP A 38 24.74 -26.60 26.68
C ASP A 38 24.48 -26.45 28.18
N THR A 39 25.43 -26.85 29.02
CA THR A 39 25.36 -26.69 30.48
C THR A 39 25.36 -25.25 30.95
N ASP A 40 26.07 -24.36 30.25
CA ASP A 40 26.06 -22.92 30.53
C ASP A 40 24.77 -22.28 30.02
N MET A 41 24.31 -22.70 28.84
CA MET A 41 23.07 -22.23 28.24
C MET A 41 21.86 -22.59 29.11
N LEU A 42 21.79 -23.81 29.65
CA LEU A 42 20.74 -24.24 30.57
C LEU A 42 20.67 -23.40 31.85
N LYS A 43 21.83 -22.99 32.39
CA LYS A 43 21.89 -22.14 33.59
C LYS A 43 21.51 -20.69 33.28
N ARG A 44 21.85 -20.20 32.09
CA ARG A 44 21.68 -18.79 31.71
C ARG A 44 20.31 -18.49 31.14
N LEU A 45 19.75 -19.37 30.33
CA LEU A 45 18.47 -19.16 29.65
C LEU A 45 17.37 -18.72 30.63
N PRO A 46 17.14 -19.38 31.78
CA PRO A 46 16.08 -18.99 32.72
C PRO A 46 16.27 -17.58 33.29
N THR A 47 17.52 -17.14 33.47
CA THR A 47 17.85 -15.80 34.00
C THR A 47 17.54 -14.68 33.02
N LEU A 48 17.33 -15.02 31.76
CA LEU A 48 17.00 -14.09 30.68
C LEU A 48 15.52 -14.20 30.27
N LEU A 49 14.72 -14.96 31.02
CA LEU A 49 13.27 -14.99 30.86
C LEU A 49 12.61 -14.13 31.93
N SER A 50 11.50 -13.51 31.59
CA SER A 50 10.65 -12.73 32.50
C SER A 50 9.18 -12.91 32.14
N GLY A 51 8.29 -12.42 33.00
CA GLY A 51 6.85 -12.40 32.73
C GLY A 51 6.30 -13.77 32.31
N LYS A 52 5.58 -13.78 31.17
CA LYS A 52 4.95 -14.98 30.62
C LYS A 52 5.95 -16.09 30.33
N ALA A 53 7.13 -15.76 29.78
CA ALA A 53 8.15 -16.73 29.43
C ALA A 53 8.70 -17.47 30.66
N PHE A 54 9.04 -16.74 31.71
CA PHE A 54 9.52 -17.35 32.95
C PHE A 54 8.43 -18.18 33.63
N ALA A 55 7.18 -17.69 33.64
CA ALA A 55 6.06 -18.45 34.19
C ALA A 55 5.80 -19.77 33.46
N ILE A 56 6.01 -19.82 32.13
CA ILE A 56 5.95 -21.06 31.35
C ILE A 56 7.11 -21.98 31.73
N PHE A 57 8.33 -21.45 31.75
CA PHE A 57 9.53 -22.20 32.15
C PHE A 57 9.35 -22.89 33.50
N GLU A 58 8.88 -22.16 34.51
CA GLU A 58 8.69 -22.68 35.87
C GLU A 58 7.78 -23.91 35.91
N ARG A 59 6.73 -23.95 35.07
CA ARG A 59 5.77 -25.06 34.99
C ARG A 59 6.28 -26.28 34.23
N LEU A 60 7.41 -26.19 33.51
CA LEU A 60 7.98 -27.34 32.82
C LEU A 60 8.52 -28.38 33.81
N ALA A 61 8.46 -29.65 33.42
CA ALA A 61 8.98 -30.76 34.21
C ALA A 61 10.52 -30.66 34.38
N ALA A 62 11.05 -31.22 35.46
CA ALA A 62 12.49 -31.13 35.76
C ALA A 62 13.35 -31.74 34.65
N GLU A 63 12.90 -32.87 34.09
CA GLU A 63 13.58 -33.60 33.03
C GLU A 63 13.65 -32.78 31.73
N THR A 64 12.64 -31.95 31.48
CA THR A 64 12.64 -31.02 30.33
C THR A 64 13.68 -29.91 30.51
N LYS A 65 13.96 -29.51 31.74
CA LYS A 65 14.91 -28.43 32.07
C LYS A 65 16.36 -28.90 32.07
N GLU A 66 16.63 -30.21 31.99
CA GLU A 66 17.97 -30.78 32.01
C GLU A 66 18.60 -30.98 30.63
N ASP A 67 17.79 -30.97 29.56
CA ASP A 67 18.26 -31.08 28.18
C ASP A 67 17.94 -29.80 27.40
N PHE A 68 18.98 -29.14 26.87
CA PHE A 68 18.84 -27.85 26.20
C PHE A 68 17.93 -27.93 24.98
N LYS A 69 17.99 -29.01 24.21
CA LYS A 69 17.18 -29.20 23.00
C LYS A 69 15.72 -29.45 23.34
N VAL A 70 15.46 -30.26 24.38
CA VAL A 70 14.10 -30.51 24.85
C VAL A 70 13.49 -29.25 25.46
N LEU A 71 14.26 -28.49 26.25
CA LEU A 71 13.84 -27.22 26.85
C LEU A 71 13.44 -26.18 25.79
N THR A 72 14.33 -25.94 24.82
CA THR A 72 14.11 -24.95 23.76
C THR A 72 12.94 -25.32 22.86
N LYS A 73 12.74 -26.61 22.59
CA LYS A 73 11.54 -27.12 21.90
C LYS A 73 10.27 -26.82 22.70
N ALA A 74 10.22 -27.17 23.98
CA ALA A 74 9.04 -26.96 24.82
C ALA A 74 8.67 -25.47 24.94
N LEU A 75 9.67 -24.60 25.11
CA LEU A 75 9.47 -23.15 25.12
C LEU A 75 8.96 -22.65 23.76
N THR A 76 9.56 -23.11 22.65
CA THR A 76 9.12 -22.73 21.30
C THR A 76 7.66 -23.12 21.05
N GLU A 77 7.26 -24.33 21.41
CA GLU A 77 5.87 -24.81 21.30
C GLU A 77 4.92 -23.96 22.15
N ALA A 78 5.30 -23.62 23.39
CA ALA A 78 4.49 -22.78 24.28
C ALA A 78 4.29 -21.33 23.78
N PHE A 79 5.15 -20.87 22.87
CA PHE A 79 5.04 -19.57 22.19
C PHE A 79 4.47 -19.66 20.76
N GLY A 80 3.83 -20.78 20.42
CA GLY A 80 3.13 -20.97 19.16
C GLY A 80 4.03 -21.44 18.02
N GLY A 81 5.12 -22.14 18.33
CA GLY A 81 5.93 -22.88 17.36
C GLY A 81 5.37 -24.27 17.00
N ASP A 82 4.28 -24.69 17.65
CA ASP A 82 3.52 -25.88 17.33
C ASP A 82 2.60 -25.67 16.11
N GLU A 83 1.99 -26.74 15.58
CA GLU A 83 1.14 -26.66 14.38
C GLU A 83 -0.06 -25.73 14.57
N ASN A 84 -0.66 -25.70 15.76
CA ASN A 84 -1.75 -24.78 16.05
C ASN A 84 -1.28 -23.32 16.06
N GLY A 85 -0.14 -23.02 16.69
CA GLY A 85 0.46 -21.69 16.67
C GLY A 85 0.82 -21.21 15.26
N LYS A 86 1.37 -22.10 14.41
CA LYS A 86 1.63 -21.82 13.00
C LYS A 86 0.35 -21.49 12.23
N HIS A 87 -0.70 -22.28 12.44
CA HIS A 87 -2.01 -22.03 11.81
C HIS A 87 -2.59 -20.68 12.23
N LEU A 88 -2.57 -20.35 13.52
CA LEU A 88 -3.02 -19.05 14.03
C LEU A 88 -2.17 -17.89 13.47
N ALA A 89 -0.85 -18.08 13.34
CA ALA A 89 0.03 -17.10 12.71
C ALA A 89 -0.32 -16.88 11.24
N MET A 90 -0.68 -17.93 10.49
CA MET A 90 -1.14 -17.83 9.10
C MET A 90 -2.47 -17.07 9.00
N MET A 91 -3.43 -17.34 9.90
CA MET A 91 -4.69 -16.59 9.94
C MET A 91 -4.45 -15.11 10.24
N ALA A 92 -3.56 -14.81 11.19
CA ALA A 92 -3.17 -13.45 11.52
C ALA A 92 -2.47 -12.76 10.34
N PHE A 93 -1.57 -13.46 9.63
CA PHE A 93 -0.91 -12.97 8.43
C PHE A 93 -1.91 -12.54 7.36
N ARG A 94 -2.85 -13.42 7.00
CA ARG A 94 -3.85 -13.18 5.94
C ARG A 94 -4.84 -12.05 6.25
N SER A 95 -5.10 -11.80 7.53
CA SER A 95 -6.02 -10.75 7.99
C SER A 95 -5.32 -9.46 8.39
N ARG A 96 -3.99 -9.38 8.25
CA ARG A 96 -3.20 -8.26 8.73
C ARG A 96 -3.40 -7.04 7.84
N MET A 97 -4.07 -6.02 8.39
CA MET A 97 -4.23 -4.69 7.81
C MET A 97 -3.31 -3.69 8.51
N ARG A 98 -2.67 -2.79 7.77
CA ARG A 98 -1.88 -1.67 8.32
C ARG A 98 -2.76 -0.83 9.23
N LYS A 99 -2.29 -0.50 10.43
CA LYS A 99 -3.02 0.43 11.32
C LYS A 99 -2.89 1.88 10.79
N PRO A 100 -3.82 2.79 11.10
CA PRO A 100 -3.78 4.17 10.62
C PRO A 100 -2.44 4.88 10.89
N ASP A 101 -1.90 4.71 12.10
CA ASP A 101 -0.65 5.36 12.55
C ASP A 101 0.58 4.43 12.49
N GLU A 102 0.47 3.30 11.78
CA GLU A 102 1.58 2.38 11.64
C GLU A 102 2.44 2.71 10.42
N ASP A 103 3.73 2.94 10.67
CA ASP A 103 4.73 3.11 9.63
C ASP A 103 4.81 1.88 8.70
N ILE A 104 5.09 2.14 7.42
CA ILE A 104 5.11 1.10 6.38
C ILE A 104 6.17 0.04 6.63
N GLN A 105 7.35 0.42 7.11
CA GLN A 105 8.42 -0.54 7.41
C GLN A 105 8.05 -1.39 8.63
N VAL A 106 7.42 -0.78 9.64
CA VAL A 106 6.89 -1.51 10.80
C VAL A 106 5.83 -2.52 10.38
N PHE A 107 4.92 -2.13 9.48
CA PHE A 107 3.91 -3.04 8.93
C PHE A 107 4.53 -4.21 8.15
N ALA A 108 5.48 -3.94 7.26
CA ALA A 108 6.21 -4.94 6.50
C ALA A 108 6.97 -5.92 7.41
N TYR A 109 7.68 -5.40 8.41
CA TYR A 109 8.36 -6.20 9.43
C TYR A 109 7.40 -7.13 10.18
N ASN A 110 6.22 -6.63 10.55
CA ASN A 110 5.20 -7.43 11.24
C ASN A 110 4.63 -8.54 10.35
N LEU A 111 4.44 -8.29 9.05
CA LEU A 111 4.06 -9.33 8.08
C LEU A 111 5.13 -10.41 7.96
N GLU A 112 6.40 -10.03 7.88
CA GLU A 112 7.52 -10.96 7.82
C GLU A 112 7.61 -11.83 9.08
N ALA A 113 7.42 -11.24 10.25
CA ALA A 113 7.41 -11.97 11.52
C ALA A 113 6.27 -13.00 11.56
N LEU A 114 5.06 -12.61 11.14
CA LEU A 114 3.91 -13.51 11.07
C LEU A 114 4.14 -14.65 10.08
N LEU A 115 4.64 -14.37 8.88
CA LEU A 115 4.88 -15.39 7.87
C LEU A 115 6.02 -16.33 8.27
N ARG A 116 7.09 -15.82 8.87
CA ARG A 116 8.21 -16.63 9.38
C ARG A 116 7.73 -17.60 10.46
N ARG A 117 6.83 -17.16 11.35
CA ARG A 117 6.24 -18.03 12.36
C ARG A 117 5.28 -19.06 11.75
N ALA A 118 4.47 -18.65 10.77
CA ALA A 118 3.51 -19.52 10.11
C ALA A 118 4.15 -20.59 9.21
N MET A 119 5.23 -20.20 8.51
CA MET A 119 5.93 -21.04 7.53
C MET A 119 7.45 -20.86 7.66
N PRO A 120 8.10 -21.48 8.66
CA PRO A 120 9.54 -21.29 8.92
C PRO A 120 10.45 -21.76 7.78
N ASN A 121 10.02 -22.79 7.04
CA ASN A 121 10.81 -23.48 6.01
C ASN A 121 10.32 -23.18 4.58
N ILE A 122 9.68 -22.03 4.36
CA ILE A 122 9.22 -21.62 3.04
C ILE A 122 10.39 -21.21 2.13
N GLU A 123 10.29 -21.53 0.84
CA GLU A 123 11.25 -21.07 -0.17
C GLU A 123 11.26 -19.54 -0.28
N LYS A 124 12.42 -18.95 -0.60
CA LYS A 124 12.57 -17.49 -0.72
C LYS A 124 11.59 -16.88 -1.73
N GLY A 125 11.40 -17.50 -2.90
CA GLY A 125 10.50 -16.97 -3.94
C GLY A 125 9.03 -16.96 -3.52
N ASP A 126 8.57 -18.07 -2.95
CA ASP A 126 7.20 -18.18 -2.41
C ASP A 126 6.98 -17.20 -1.25
N ARG A 127 7.99 -17.03 -0.40
CA ARG A 127 7.96 -16.06 0.70
C ARG A 127 7.76 -14.64 0.20
N GLU A 128 8.57 -14.21 -0.77
CA GLU A 128 8.46 -12.86 -1.36
C GLU A 128 7.10 -12.66 -2.04
N THR A 129 6.60 -13.69 -2.72
CA THR A 129 5.28 -13.66 -3.38
C THR A 129 4.15 -13.45 -2.37
N LEU A 130 4.11 -14.26 -1.30
CA LEU A 130 3.09 -14.15 -0.26
C LEU A 130 3.18 -12.81 0.48
N LEU A 131 4.39 -12.35 0.82
CA LEU A 131 4.60 -11.07 1.49
C LEU A 131 4.11 -9.91 0.63
N LYS A 132 4.48 -9.88 -0.65
CA LYS A 132 4.04 -8.84 -1.58
C LYS A 132 2.52 -8.83 -1.72
N GLN A 133 1.90 -9.99 -1.90
CA GLN A 133 0.44 -10.10 -2.01
C GLN A 133 -0.26 -9.55 -0.76
N GLN A 134 0.16 -10.01 0.43
CA GLN A 134 -0.46 -9.58 1.68
C GLN A 134 -0.18 -8.11 2.00
N PHE A 135 1.02 -7.61 1.68
CA PHE A 135 1.37 -6.20 1.86
C PHE A 135 0.45 -5.30 1.02
N VAL A 136 0.28 -5.61 -0.28
CA VAL A 136 -0.60 -4.84 -1.16
C VAL A 136 -2.07 -4.94 -0.73
N GLU A 137 -2.51 -6.09 -0.21
CA GLU A 137 -3.86 -6.25 0.32
C GLU A 137 -4.09 -5.45 1.61
N GLY A 138 -3.09 -5.43 2.49
CA GLY A 138 -3.21 -4.88 3.84
C GLY A 138 -3.00 -3.37 3.98
N VAL A 139 -2.58 -2.67 2.92
CA VAL A 139 -2.44 -1.20 2.93
C VAL A 139 -3.77 -0.49 2.61
N SER A 140 -3.79 0.84 2.72
CA SER A 140 -4.96 1.65 2.37
C SER A 140 -5.36 1.45 0.90
N ILE A 141 -6.65 1.62 0.60
CA ILE A 141 -7.19 1.44 -0.77
C ILE A 141 -6.45 2.32 -1.79
N GLU A 142 -6.12 3.55 -1.41
CA GLU A 142 -5.40 4.47 -2.29
C GLU A 142 -3.97 3.99 -2.56
N LEU A 143 -3.25 3.55 -1.53
CA LEU A 143 -1.90 3.03 -1.69
C LEU A 143 -1.90 1.72 -2.50
N LYS A 144 -2.84 0.81 -2.21
CA LYS A 144 -3.08 -0.43 -2.95
C LYS A 144 -3.26 -0.16 -4.45
N ARG A 145 -4.11 0.81 -4.81
CA ARG A 145 -4.37 1.21 -6.20
C ARG A 145 -3.07 1.64 -6.91
N GLN A 146 -2.23 2.43 -6.25
CA GLN A 146 -0.98 2.91 -6.83
C GLN A 146 0.09 1.81 -6.93
N LEU A 147 0.12 0.87 -5.98
CA LEU A 147 1.02 -0.29 -6.02
C LEU A 147 0.62 -1.29 -7.11
N LEU A 148 -0.67 -1.51 -7.33
CA LEU A 148 -1.18 -2.39 -8.40
C LEU A 148 -0.83 -1.91 -9.81
N GLN A 149 -0.53 -0.62 -9.99
CA GLN A 149 -0.02 -0.07 -11.26
C GLN A 149 1.44 -0.44 -11.51
N ARG A 150 2.12 -1.10 -10.56
CA ARG A 150 3.54 -1.48 -10.61
C ARG A 150 3.72 -3.00 -10.39
N PRO A 151 3.19 -3.85 -11.28
CA PRO A 151 3.11 -5.30 -11.05
C PRO A 151 4.46 -6.01 -11.00
N THR A 152 5.50 -5.45 -11.64
CA THR A 152 6.82 -6.08 -11.79
C THR A 152 7.76 -5.89 -10.61
N LEU A 153 7.41 -5.06 -9.63
CA LEU A 153 8.27 -4.80 -8.48
C LEU A 153 8.47 -6.07 -7.64
N SER A 154 9.68 -6.29 -7.13
CA SER A 154 9.93 -7.25 -6.05
C SER A 154 9.18 -6.84 -4.78
N TYR A 155 9.14 -7.72 -3.78
CA TYR A 155 8.56 -7.38 -2.48
C TYR A 155 9.25 -6.16 -1.86
N GLU A 156 10.58 -6.14 -1.82
CA GLU A 156 11.37 -5.04 -1.25
C GLU A 156 11.13 -3.70 -1.96
N GLU A 157 11.09 -3.72 -3.30
CA GLU A 157 10.76 -2.53 -4.09
C GLU A 157 9.29 -2.09 -3.87
N THR A 158 8.37 -3.03 -3.67
CA THR A 158 6.95 -2.73 -3.38
C THR A 158 6.81 -2.02 -2.02
N VAL A 159 7.52 -2.48 -0.99
CA VAL A 159 7.54 -1.83 0.33
C VAL A 159 8.15 -0.42 0.22
N THR A 160 9.27 -0.29 -0.49
CA THR A 160 9.94 1.00 -0.72
C THR A 160 9.05 1.99 -1.46
N ALA A 161 8.39 1.56 -2.53
CA ALA A 161 7.42 2.37 -3.25
C ALA A 161 6.24 2.74 -2.35
N GLY A 162 5.77 1.81 -1.52
CA GLY A 162 4.74 2.07 -0.51
C GLY A 162 5.12 3.23 0.40
N GLN A 163 6.33 3.19 0.97
CA GLN A 163 6.85 4.22 1.87
C GLN A 163 6.93 5.60 1.19
N GLN A 164 7.43 5.66 -0.04
CA GLN A 164 7.53 6.92 -0.80
C GLN A 164 6.16 7.54 -1.08
N LEU A 165 5.18 6.72 -1.45
CA LEU A 165 3.83 7.19 -1.78
C LEU A 165 3.05 7.63 -0.55
N ASP A 166 3.23 6.94 0.58
CA ASP A 166 2.62 7.33 1.84
C ASP A 166 3.16 8.68 2.33
N LEU A 167 4.48 8.87 2.26
CA LEU A 167 5.11 10.16 2.57
C LEU A 167 4.61 11.26 1.62
N ALA A 168 4.54 10.99 0.31
CA ALA A 168 4.02 11.96 -0.66
C ALA A 168 2.55 12.35 -0.39
N GLY A 169 1.73 11.39 0.04
CA GLY A 169 0.35 11.63 0.44
C GLY A 169 0.23 12.50 1.70
N GLN A 170 1.10 12.29 2.69
CA GLN A 170 1.17 13.13 3.90
C GLN A 170 1.59 14.57 3.56
N ILE A 171 2.60 14.75 2.71
CA ILE A 171 3.06 16.08 2.26
C ILE A 171 1.92 16.80 1.54
N SER A 172 1.26 16.15 0.58
CA SER A 172 0.14 16.73 -0.19
C SER A 172 -1.02 17.13 0.72
N SER A 173 -1.33 16.31 1.74
CA SER A 173 -2.37 16.62 2.72
C SER A 173 -2.00 17.81 3.59
N SER A 174 -0.74 17.91 4.03
CA SER A 174 -0.26 19.03 4.85
C SER A 174 -0.21 20.37 4.10
N GLN A 175 0.06 20.36 2.79
CA GLN A 175 0.04 21.57 1.96
C GLN A 175 -1.37 22.11 1.74
N SER A 176 -2.40 21.24 1.73
CA SER A 176 -3.80 21.66 1.60
C SER A 176 -4.38 22.39 2.83
N VAL A 177 -3.69 22.36 3.98
CA VAL A 177 -4.14 23.04 5.21
C VAL A 177 -3.58 24.47 5.34
N ASN A 178 -2.64 24.88 4.47
CA ASN A 178 -1.96 26.18 4.58
C ASN A 178 -2.55 27.31 3.71
N GLU A 179 -3.68 27.10 3.02
CA GLU A 179 -4.27 28.13 2.14
C GLU A 179 -5.39 29.00 2.77
N VAL A 180 -5.64 28.91 4.08
CA VAL A 180 -6.59 29.84 4.74
C VAL A 180 -6.08 30.28 6.12
N ASN A 181 -5.21 31.30 6.15
CA ASN A 181 -5.28 32.50 7.01
C ASN A 181 -3.94 33.27 7.09
N THR A 182 -3.88 34.36 6.32
CA THR A 182 -3.53 35.75 6.72
C THR A 182 -2.38 36.02 7.70
N SER A 183 -1.39 36.79 7.20
CA SER A 183 -0.76 37.96 7.84
C SER A 183 -0.60 37.96 9.36
N GLY A 184 0.63 37.78 9.84
CA GLY A 184 1.02 38.06 11.22
C GLY A 184 2.22 37.20 11.62
N GLY A 185 3.40 37.82 11.68
CA GLY A 185 4.68 37.11 11.71
C GLY A 185 5.01 36.33 12.98
N THR A 186 5.89 35.34 12.80
CA THR A 186 7.15 35.15 13.54
C THR A 186 7.97 34.13 12.74
N HIS A 187 9.08 34.57 12.15
CA HIS A 187 10.01 33.74 11.40
C HIS A 187 10.68 32.70 12.31
N GLN A 188 10.43 31.42 12.07
CA GLN A 188 11.32 30.36 12.48
C GLN A 188 12.04 29.89 11.23
N THR A 189 13.34 30.22 11.13
CA THR A 189 14.17 29.99 9.95
C THR A 189 14.41 28.49 9.79
N VAL A 190 13.65 27.85 8.91
CA VAL A 190 14.07 26.61 8.26
C VAL A 190 15.35 26.95 7.50
N VAL A 191 16.44 26.28 7.85
CA VAL A 191 17.71 26.46 7.15
C VAL A 191 17.57 25.77 5.80
N GLU A 192 17.03 26.50 4.83
CA GLU A 192 16.97 26.08 3.44
C GLU A 192 18.40 26.06 2.90
N SER A 193 18.91 24.86 2.66
CA SER A 193 20.20 24.68 2.00
C SER A 193 20.17 25.45 0.66
N PRO A 194 21.15 26.33 0.38
CA PRO A 194 21.23 27.06 -0.89
C PRO A 194 21.18 26.13 -2.12
N LEU A 195 21.64 24.89 -1.93
CA LEU A 195 21.65 23.83 -2.91
C LEU A 195 20.23 23.30 -3.22
N VAL A 196 19.34 23.30 -2.23
CA VAL A 196 17.93 22.89 -2.38
C VAL A 196 17.14 23.95 -3.14
N MET A 197 17.39 25.24 -2.85
CA MET A 197 16.81 26.36 -3.61
C MET A 197 17.23 26.34 -5.09
N GLN A 198 18.53 26.13 -5.35
CA GLN A 198 19.05 26.04 -6.71
C GLN A 198 18.50 24.82 -7.47
N LEU A 199 18.31 23.68 -6.77
CA LEU A 199 17.70 22.50 -7.36
C LEU A 199 16.22 22.76 -7.69
N MET A 200 15.48 23.41 -6.79
CA MET A 200 14.06 23.70 -6.99
C MET A 200 13.83 24.67 -8.15
N GLU A 201 14.66 25.70 -8.28
CA GLU A 201 14.65 26.60 -9.44
C GLU A 201 14.96 25.85 -10.75
N SER A 202 15.95 24.95 -10.73
CA SER A 202 16.28 24.15 -11.91
C SER A 202 15.14 23.20 -12.32
N VAL A 203 14.42 22.62 -11.35
CA VAL A 203 13.26 21.75 -11.59
C VAL A 203 12.09 22.55 -12.17
N ASP A 204 11.86 23.77 -11.69
CA ASP A 204 10.77 24.62 -12.18
C ASP A 204 11.04 25.10 -13.62
N ILE A 205 12.29 25.48 -13.91
CA ILE A 205 12.73 25.81 -15.28
C ILE A 205 12.59 24.60 -16.21
N LEU A 206 12.98 23.40 -15.76
CA LEU A 206 12.84 22.17 -16.55
C LEU A 206 11.37 21.84 -16.81
N THR A 207 10.51 22.00 -15.80
CA THR A 207 9.07 21.77 -15.91
C THR A 207 8.45 22.70 -16.95
N ARG A 208 8.78 24.00 -16.90
CA ARG A 208 8.33 25.00 -17.89
C ARG A 208 8.80 24.64 -19.30
N LYS A 209 10.07 24.23 -19.46
CA LYS A 209 10.62 23.81 -20.75
C LYS A 209 9.95 22.55 -21.29
N VAL A 210 9.61 21.57 -20.44
CA VAL A 210 8.89 20.36 -20.85
C VAL A 210 7.49 20.69 -21.35
N SER A 211 6.78 21.62 -20.71
CA SER A 211 5.48 22.11 -21.20
C SER A 211 5.60 22.83 -22.54
N GLU A 212 6.61 23.69 -22.70
CA GLU A 212 6.87 24.40 -23.97
C GLU A 212 7.21 23.42 -25.11
N LEU A 213 8.08 22.43 -24.86
CA LEU A 213 8.40 21.37 -25.81
C LEU A 213 7.17 20.54 -26.17
N SER A 214 6.35 20.14 -25.18
CA SER A 214 5.12 19.38 -25.42
C SER A 214 4.14 20.15 -26.32
N GLN A 215 4.03 21.47 -26.12
CA GLN A 215 3.16 22.34 -26.90
C GLN A 215 3.71 22.60 -28.31
N SER A 216 5.03 22.70 -28.47
CA SER A 216 5.67 22.78 -29.80
C SER A 216 5.50 21.48 -30.62
N VAL A 217 5.60 20.31 -29.98
CA VAL A 217 5.31 19.01 -30.62
C VAL A 217 3.86 18.93 -31.06
N ALA A 218 2.91 19.40 -30.23
CA ALA A 218 1.50 19.47 -30.59
C ALA A 218 1.27 20.40 -31.81
N ASN A 219 1.97 21.53 -31.89
CA ASN A 219 1.86 22.48 -33.00
C ASN A 219 2.47 21.95 -34.30
N VAL A 220 3.60 21.22 -34.25
CA VAL A 220 4.21 20.57 -35.43
C VAL A 220 3.30 19.46 -35.97
N ASN A 221 2.68 18.68 -35.08
CA ASN A 221 1.70 17.66 -35.46
C ASN A 221 0.43 18.30 -36.08
N ALA A 222 -0.06 19.42 -35.52
CA ALA A 222 -1.19 20.16 -36.07
C ALA A 222 -0.88 20.83 -37.42
N ALA A 223 0.36 21.30 -37.63
CA ALA A 223 0.81 21.87 -38.89
C ALA A 223 0.97 20.81 -40.00
N SER A 224 1.39 19.59 -39.65
CA SER A 224 1.43 18.45 -40.57
C SER A 224 0.04 18.05 -41.09
N VAL A 225 -1.00 18.14 -40.25
CA VAL A 225 -2.39 17.86 -40.64
C VAL A 225 -2.99 18.94 -41.54
N ARG A 226 -2.54 20.20 -41.41
CA ARG A 226 -3.09 21.34 -42.18
C ARG A 226 -2.47 21.54 -43.55
N ASN A 227 -1.30 20.96 -43.82
CA ASN A 227 -0.58 21.14 -45.08
C ASN A 227 -0.69 19.95 -46.06
N SER A 228 -1.73 19.12 -45.92
CA SER A 228 -2.06 18.11 -46.92
C SER A 228 -2.79 18.76 -48.11
N PRO A 229 -2.26 18.70 -49.35
CA PRO A 229 -2.94 19.24 -50.52
C PRO A 229 -4.26 18.49 -50.75
N ALA A 230 -5.29 19.25 -51.15
CA ALA A 230 -6.58 18.74 -51.57
C ALA A 230 -6.43 17.61 -52.60
N GLY A 231 -6.73 16.35 -52.22
CA GLY A 231 -6.61 15.24 -53.18
C GLY A 231 -7.04 13.84 -52.74
N ARG A 232 -7.50 13.61 -51.50
CA ARG A 232 -7.96 12.28 -51.06
C ARG A 232 -9.12 12.39 -50.05
N ARG A 233 -10.31 12.81 -50.49
CA ARG A 233 -11.53 12.48 -49.74
C ARG A 233 -11.85 11.02 -50.05
N GLY A 234 -11.64 10.14 -49.07
CA GLY A 234 -11.97 8.71 -49.18
C GLY A 234 -13.47 8.49 -49.43
N PRO A 235 -13.89 7.22 -49.68
CA PRO A 235 -15.28 6.91 -49.97
C PRO A 235 -16.18 7.28 -48.78
N CYS A 236 -17.35 7.85 -49.06
CA CYS A 236 -18.35 8.17 -48.04
C CYS A 236 -18.69 6.94 -47.21
N TYR A 237 -18.47 6.99 -45.90
CA TYR A 237 -18.72 5.86 -44.99
C TYR A 237 -20.19 5.42 -44.89
N GLN A 238 -21.12 6.20 -45.47
CA GLN A 238 -22.55 5.88 -45.51
C GLN A 238 -23.00 5.22 -46.83
N CYS A 239 -22.45 5.62 -47.98
CA CYS A 239 -22.90 5.14 -49.30
C CYS A 239 -21.78 4.59 -50.20
N GLY A 240 -20.53 4.63 -49.74
CA GLY A 240 -19.35 4.15 -50.45
C GLY A 240 -18.89 5.01 -51.64
N ARG A 241 -19.62 6.07 -52.01
CA ARG A 241 -19.27 6.92 -53.16
C ARG A 241 -18.22 7.98 -52.78
N MET A 242 -17.30 8.25 -53.71
CA MET A 242 -16.23 9.24 -53.54
C MET A 242 -16.75 10.68 -53.67
N GLY A 243 -16.02 11.64 -53.10
CA GLY A 243 -16.27 13.08 -53.33
C GLY A 243 -17.11 13.80 -52.28
N HIS A 244 -17.70 13.08 -51.31
CA HIS A 244 -18.39 13.66 -50.15
C HIS A 244 -18.19 12.78 -48.91
N ILE A 245 -18.42 13.34 -47.72
CA ILE A 245 -18.37 12.58 -46.45
C ILE A 245 -19.78 12.24 -45.96
N ALA A 246 -19.89 11.37 -44.94
CA ALA A 246 -21.18 10.86 -44.46
C ALA A 246 -22.19 11.94 -44.08
N SER A 247 -21.73 13.11 -43.61
CA SER A 247 -22.57 14.26 -43.26
C SER A 247 -23.17 15.01 -44.44
N GLU A 248 -22.66 14.78 -45.66
CA GLU A 248 -23.07 15.48 -46.90
C GLU A 248 -23.80 14.53 -47.86
N CYS A 249 -24.15 13.33 -47.39
CA CYS A 249 -24.74 12.28 -48.21
C CYS A 249 -26.24 12.51 -48.46
N ARG A 250 -26.62 12.80 -49.71
CA ARG A 250 -28.03 13.01 -50.12
C ARG A 250 -28.84 11.72 -50.36
N SER A 251 -28.26 10.55 -50.14
CA SER A 251 -28.88 9.26 -50.51
C SER A 251 -29.96 8.76 -49.54
N THR A 252 -30.37 9.53 -48.54
CA THR A 252 -31.39 9.07 -47.58
C THR A 252 -32.80 9.32 -48.13
N SER A 253 -33.25 8.42 -49.01
CA SER A 253 -34.67 8.21 -49.32
C SER A 253 -34.90 6.75 -49.69
N GLY A 254 -35.65 6.03 -48.84
CA GLY A 254 -36.29 4.76 -49.21
C GLY A 254 -35.77 3.50 -48.50
N ASN A 255 -36.51 3.08 -47.47
CA ASN A 255 -36.74 1.72 -46.96
C ASN A 255 -35.86 0.54 -47.43
N GLY A 256 -35.29 -0.18 -46.46
CA GLY A 256 -34.85 -1.57 -46.64
C GLY A 256 -34.30 -2.17 -45.35
N ARG A 257 -35.14 -2.89 -44.59
CA ARG A 257 -34.73 -3.66 -43.41
C ARG A 257 -33.81 -4.84 -43.78
N ARG A 258 -33.05 -5.27 -42.75
CA ARG A 258 -32.25 -6.51 -42.57
C ARG A 258 -30.76 -6.31 -42.91
N MET A 259 -29.77 -6.67 -42.07
CA MET A 259 -29.77 -7.60 -40.95
C MET A 259 -28.61 -7.28 -39.99
N ASN A 260 -28.89 -7.44 -38.70
CA ASN A 260 -27.93 -7.45 -37.59
C ASN A 260 -26.81 -8.46 -37.81
N GLN A 261 -25.56 -8.00 -37.74
CA GLN A 261 -24.45 -8.82 -37.25
C GLN A 261 -23.32 -7.93 -36.72
N TYR A 262 -22.90 -8.19 -35.46
CA TYR A 262 -21.75 -7.60 -34.75
C TYR A 262 -21.95 -6.15 -34.23
N ARG A 263 -21.91 -5.81 -32.93
CA ARG A 263 -21.20 -6.39 -31.77
C ARG A 263 -22.03 -6.23 -30.49
N GLN A 264 -22.24 -7.35 -29.81
CA GLN A 264 -22.47 -7.39 -28.37
C GLN A 264 -21.25 -6.79 -27.65
N ARG A 265 -21.44 -5.69 -26.92
CA ARG A 265 -20.70 -5.41 -25.70
C ARG A 265 -21.73 -5.19 -24.60
N GLN A 266 -21.93 -6.25 -23.82
CA GLN A 266 -22.56 -6.18 -22.52
C GLN A 266 -21.77 -5.17 -21.70
N THR A 267 -22.34 -3.98 -21.50
CA THR A 267 -21.93 -3.11 -20.41
C THR A 267 -22.81 -3.51 -19.24
N GLU A 268 -22.21 -4.20 -18.28
CA GLU A 268 -22.86 -4.63 -17.04
C GLU A 268 -23.41 -3.38 -16.34
N ASN A 269 -24.74 -3.32 -16.22
CA ASN A 269 -25.44 -2.15 -15.70
C ASN A 269 -25.44 -2.19 -14.17
N TYR A 270 -24.33 -1.79 -13.55
CA TYR A 270 -24.18 -1.68 -12.09
C TYR A 270 -24.38 -0.24 -11.61
N CYS A 271 -25.03 -0.10 -10.45
CA CYS A 271 -25.29 1.18 -9.83
C CYS A 271 -24.01 1.73 -9.17
N PHE A 272 -23.56 2.90 -9.60
CA PHE A 272 -22.36 3.56 -9.06
C PHE A 272 -22.49 4.04 -7.61
N VAL A 273 -23.66 3.93 -6.97
CA VAL A 273 -23.90 4.34 -5.58
C VAL A 273 -23.76 3.16 -4.61
N CYS A 274 -24.31 1.98 -4.95
CA CYS A 274 -24.28 0.80 -4.08
C CYS A 274 -23.52 -0.40 -4.65
N GLY A 275 -23.03 -0.32 -5.89
CA GLY A 275 -22.27 -1.37 -6.57
C GLY A 275 -23.12 -2.56 -7.05
N GLN A 276 -24.44 -2.55 -6.88
CA GLN A 276 -25.30 -3.66 -7.30
C GLN A 276 -25.83 -3.50 -8.73
N MET A 277 -26.02 -4.63 -9.43
CA MET A 277 -26.54 -4.69 -10.80
C MET A 277 -28.07 -4.56 -10.87
N GLY A 278 -28.59 -4.08 -12.00
CA GLY A 278 -30.03 -4.12 -12.30
C GLY A 278 -30.82 -2.82 -12.09
N HIS A 279 -30.17 -1.72 -11.70
CA HIS A 279 -30.78 -0.39 -11.62
C HIS A 279 -29.74 0.72 -11.86
N PHE A 280 -30.18 1.90 -12.26
CA PHE A 280 -29.29 3.07 -12.38
C PHE A 280 -29.18 3.83 -11.05
N ALA A 281 -28.12 4.64 -10.89
CA ALA A 281 -27.88 5.44 -9.67
C ALA A 281 -29.04 6.38 -9.25
N ARG A 282 -29.97 6.66 -10.17
CA ARG A 282 -31.17 7.48 -9.94
C ARG A 282 -32.31 6.70 -9.30
N GLU A 283 -32.29 5.38 -9.43
CA GLU A 283 -33.28 4.43 -8.94
C GLU A 283 -32.75 3.67 -7.70
N CYS A 284 -31.61 4.13 -7.15
CA CYS A 284 -30.96 3.49 -6.02
C CYS A 284 -31.70 3.82 -4.70
N GLN A 285 -32.31 2.80 -4.11
CA GLN A 285 -33.08 2.89 -2.87
C GLN A 285 -32.25 3.32 -1.65
N PHE A 286 -30.92 3.22 -1.71
CA PHE A 286 -29.99 3.60 -0.63
C PHE A 286 -29.60 5.08 -0.61
N ARG A 287 -30.16 5.92 -1.51
CA ARG A 287 -29.82 7.36 -1.57
C ARG A 287 -30.18 8.19 -0.32
N PHE A 288 -30.88 7.64 0.67
CA PHE A 288 -31.46 8.41 1.80
C PHE A 288 -30.75 8.26 3.17
N GLN A 289 -29.58 7.62 3.26
CA GLN A 289 -28.88 7.46 4.56
C GLN A 289 -27.62 8.33 4.74
N SER A 290 -27.29 9.22 3.79
CA SER A 290 -26.07 10.04 3.87
C SER A 290 -26.32 11.55 4.03
N SER A 291 -27.55 11.95 4.37
CA SER A 291 -27.92 13.38 4.50
C SER A 291 -28.54 13.75 5.85
N ILE A 292 -27.96 13.28 6.96
CA ILE A 292 -28.26 13.80 8.30
C ILE A 292 -26.98 14.42 8.86
N ASN A 293 -26.48 15.50 8.26
CA ASN A 293 -25.73 16.54 8.99
C ASN A 293 -25.46 17.79 8.15
N SER A 294 -26.49 18.60 7.87
CA SER A 294 -26.31 20.05 7.64
C SER A 294 -27.64 20.78 7.87
N GLN A 295 -27.67 21.69 8.83
CA GLN A 295 -28.83 22.54 9.13
C GLN A 295 -29.20 23.46 7.95
N PRO A 296 -30.48 23.76 7.70
CA PRO A 296 -30.88 24.69 6.66
C PRO A 296 -30.74 26.16 7.11
N ARG A 297 -30.13 26.97 6.24
CA ARG A 297 -30.13 28.45 6.33
C ARG A 297 -31.54 28.98 6.05
N GLN A 298 -32.06 29.81 6.95
CA GLN A 298 -33.32 30.54 6.78
C GLN A 298 -33.12 31.66 5.74
N GLY A 299 -33.84 31.55 4.62
CA GLY A 299 -34.06 32.63 3.67
C GLY A 299 -35.45 33.22 3.91
N ASN A 300 -35.49 34.49 4.29
CA ASN A 300 -36.68 35.33 4.30
C ASN A 300 -37.21 35.48 2.88
N ASP A 301 -38.48 35.17 2.66
CA ASP A 301 -39.25 35.75 1.56
C ASP A 301 -40.66 36.10 2.05
N GLN A 302 -40.88 37.40 2.22
CA GLN A 302 -42.20 38.00 2.34
C GLN A 302 -42.74 38.22 0.92
N GLY A 303 -43.89 37.60 0.62
CA GLY A 303 -44.69 37.86 -0.57
C GLY A 303 -46.16 38.06 -0.18
N PRO A 304 -46.89 39.02 -0.77
CA PRO A 304 -48.03 39.65 -0.10
C PRO A 304 -49.41 39.07 -0.46
N THR A 305 -50.31 39.15 0.53
CA THR A 305 -51.75 39.50 0.44
C THR A 305 -52.70 38.59 -0.34
N ARG A 306 -53.85 38.24 0.26
CA ARG A 306 -55.11 38.99 0.14
C ARG A 306 -56.30 38.25 0.76
N PHE A 307 -57.06 39.02 1.55
CA PHE A 307 -58.47 38.91 1.97
C PHE A 307 -58.96 37.61 2.63
#